data_AF-A0A093ZHQ2-F1
#
_entry.id   AF-A0A093ZHQ2-F1
#
_cell.length_a   1.000
_cell.length_b   1.000
_cell.length_c   1.000
_cell.angle_alpha   90.00
_cell.angle_beta   90.00
_cell.angle_gamma   90.00
#
_symmetry.space_group_name_H-M   'P 1'
#
loop_
_entity.id
_entity.type
_entity.pdbx_description
1 polymer ?
#
loop_
_entity_poly.entity_id
_entity_poly.type
_entity_poly.pdbx_seq_one_letter_code
_entity_poly.pdbx_strand_id
1 'polypeptide(L)'
;MALYYSIFYILLEPVAGSIITPILLAGTAYSKHLTTVAAYPANQIAGGVFVLSWIAQFIGHGAFEGRAPALFENLHMALVTAPFFEWIELLFKLGYRPELEARMRKSVAEETARVKAAKASKKNGKAQ
;
A
#
# COMPACT_ATOMS: atom_id res chain seq x y z
N MET A 1 15.26 -7.84 3.00
CA MET A 1 13.95 -7.19 2.83
C MET A 1 12.78 -8.15 3.02
N ALA A 2 12.68 -9.27 2.30
CA ALA A 2 11.55 -10.20 2.45
C ALA A 2 11.28 -10.68 3.89
N LEU A 3 12.32 -11.00 4.67
CA LEU A 3 12.17 -11.39 6.08
C LEU A 3 11.56 -10.27 6.94
N TYR A 4 12.02 -9.03 6.75
CA TYR A 4 11.46 -7.87 7.46
C TYR A 4 9.97 -7.70 7.15
N TYR A 5 9.59 -7.75 5.88
CA TYR A 5 8.20 -7.68 5.44
C TYR A 5 7.36 -8.85 5.98
N SER A 6 7.90 -10.07 5.94
CA SER A 6 7.21 -11.27 6.44
C SER A 6 6.92 -11.17 7.93
N ILE A 7 7.94 -10.81 8.74
CA ILE A 7 7.78 -10.63 10.18
C ILE A 7 6.77 -9.52 10.46
N PHE A 8 6.90 -8.37 9.80
CA PHE A 8 6.00 -7.25 9.99
C PHE A 8 4.54 -7.61 9.65
N TYR A 9 4.31 -8.32 8.55
CA TYR A 9 2.96 -8.74 8.15
C TYR A 9 2.35 -9.78 9.08
N ILE A 10 3.15 -10.71 9.59
CA ILE A 10 2.70 -11.65 10.63
C ILE A 10 2.32 -10.91 11.91
N LEU A 11 3.07 -9.87 12.29
CA LEU A 11 2.74 -9.05 13.46
C LEU A 11 1.45 -8.24 13.26
N LEU A 12 1.15 -7.79 12.04
CA LEU A 12 -0.09 -7.08 11.72
C LEU A 12 -1.30 -8.01 11.72
N GLU A 13 -1.21 -9.13 11.00
CA GLU A 13 -2.28 -10.14 10.95
C GLU A 13 -1.65 -11.51 10.76
N PRO A 14 -1.63 -12.37 11.80
CA PRO A 14 -0.84 -13.61 11.78
C PRO A 14 -1.20 -14.55 10.64
N VAL A 15 -2.48 -14.67 10.27
CA VAL A 15 -2.93 -15.63 9.26
C VAL A 15 -2.57 -15.12 7.86
N ALA A 16 -3.02 -13.93 7.47
CA ALA A 16 -2.73 -13.33 6.16
C ALA A 16 -1.23 -13.09 5.96
N GLY A 17 -0.53 -12.66 7.01
CA GLY A 17 0.92 -12.51 7.02
C GLY A 17 1.66 -13.84 6.80
N SER A 18 1.19 -14.91 7.43
CA SER A 18 1.75 -16.25 7.21
C SER A 18 1.51 -16.77 5.79
N ILE A 19 0.34 -16.46 5.18
CA ILE A 19 0.01 -16.90 3.82
C ILE A 19 0.89 -16.19 2.77
N ILE A 20 1.16 -14.88 2.93
CA ILE A 20 2.00 -14.13 1.96
C ILE A 20 3.50 -14.41 2.13
N THR A 21 3.94 -14.82 3.32
CA THR A 21 5.36 -15.11 3.62
C THR A 21 6.02 -16.08 2.62
N PRO A 22 5.50 -17.28 2.32
CA PRO A 22 6.12 -18.18 1.35
C PRO A 22 6.21 -17.55 -0.04
N ILE A 23 5.23 -16.73 -0.45
CA ILE A 23 5.25 -16.02 -1.74
C ILE A 23 6.40 -15.01 -1.77
N LEU A 24 6.57 -14.22 -0.70
CA LEU A 24 7.67 -13.24 -0.60
C LEU A 24 9.05 -13.91 -0.62
N LEU A 25 9.20 -15.01 0.13
CA LEU A 25 10.47 -15.74 0.20
C LEU A 25 10.78 -16.45 -1.11
N ALA A 26 9.82 -17.16 -1.71
CA ALA A 26 9.97 -17.83 -2.99
C ALA A 26 10.24 -16.83 -4.12
N GLY A 27 9.49 -15.71 -4.16
CA GLY A 27 9.70 -14.65 -5.14
C GLY A 27 11.09 -14.02 -5.03
N THR A 28 11.60 -13.84 -3.82
CA THR A 28 12.97 -13.34 -3.59
C THR A 28 14.03 -14.35 -4.05
N ALA A 29 13.87 -15.63 -3.69
CA ALA A 29 14.78 -16.68 -4.11
C ALA A 29 14.80 -16.85 -5.64
N TYR A 30 13.63 -16.84 -6.27
CA TYR A 30 13.47 -16.93 -7.71
C TYR A 30 14.07 -15.71 -8.42
N SER A 31 13.81 -14.49 -7.93
CA SER A 31 14.41 -13.28 -8.50
C SER A 31 15.93 -13.32 -8.43
N LYS A 32 16.50 -13.78 -7.30
CA LYS A 32 17.95 -13.98 -7.18
C LYS A 32 18.47 -14.99 -8.20
N HIS A 33 17.78 -16.10 -8.39
CA HIS A 33 18.16 -17.09 -9.40
C HIS A 33 18.15 -16.50 -10.81
N LEU A 34 17.12 -15.72 -11.17
CA LEU A 34 17.04 -15.06 -12.47
C LEU A 34 18.22 -14.11 -12.75
N THR A 35 18.72 -13.40 -11.73
CA THR A 35 19.91 -12.55 -11.91
C THR A 35 21.18 -13.32 -12.25
N THR A 36 21.23 -14.63 -11.99
CA THR A 36 22.39 -15.48 -12.30
C THR A 36 22.31 -16.17 -13.66
N VAL A 37 21.11 -16.34 -14.22
CA VAL A 37 20.90 -17.13 -15.45
C VAL A 37 20.43 -16.29 -16.64
N ALA A 38 19.89 -15.10 -16.41
CA ALA A 38 19.38 -14.24 -17.47
C ALA A 38 20.29 -13.01 -17.65
N ALA A 39 20.87 -12.84 -18.85
CA ALA A 39 21.55 -11.62 -19.28
C ALA A 39 20.55 -10.49 -19.66
N TYR A 40 19.39 -10.45 -18.99
CA TYR A 40 18.33 -9.52 -19.29
C TYR A 40 18.51 -8.24 -18.47
N PRO A 41 18.26 -7.03 -19.01
CA PRO A 41 18.40 -5.77 -18.27
C PRO A 41 17.25 -5.55 -17.28
N ALA A 42 16.94 -6.55 -16.46
CA ALA A 42 15.82 -6.55 -15.52
C ALA A 42 15.85 -5.34 -14.58
N ASN A 43 17.04 -4.97 -14.09
CA ASN A 43 17.20 -3.82 -13.20
C ASN A 43 16.94 -2.47 -13.92
N GLN A 44 17.28 -2.36 -15.20
CA GLN A 44 17.05 -1.12 -15.97
C GLN A 44 15.56 -0.95 -16.24
N ILE A 45 14.89 -2.02 -16.64
CA ILE A 45 13.43 -2.03 -16.86
C ILE A 45 12.70 -1.77 -15.54
N ALA A 46 13.08 -2.46 -14.46
CA ALA A 46 12.50 -2.24 -13.14
C ALA A 46 12.69 -0.79 -12.67
N GLY A 47 13.87 -0.19 -12.90
CA GLY A 47 14.13 1.21 -12.61
C GLY A 47 13.24 2.15 -13.42
N GLY A 48 13.07 1.91 -14.73
CA GLY A 48 12.18 2.68 -15.59
C GLY A 48 10.72 2.60 -15.13
N VAL A 49 10.21 1.40 -14.88
CA VAL A 49 8.85 1.18 -14.36
C VAL A 49 8.66 1.84 -13.00
N PHE A 50 9.65 1.75 -12.11
CA PHE A 50 9.61 2.39 -10.80
C PHE A 50 9.47 3.92 -10.92
N VAL A 51 10.32 4.58 -11.71
CA VAL A 51 10.26 6.04 -11.90
C VAL A 51 8.92 6.46 -12.53
N LEU A 52 8.45 5.76 -13.56
CA LEU A 52 7.17 6.06 -14.20
C LEU A 52 5.99 5.91 -13.23
N SER A 53 6.01 4.87 -12.39
CA SER A 53 4.96 4.64 -11.38
C SER A 53 4.94 5.75 -10.33
N TRP A 54 6.11 6.23 -9.90
CA TRP A 54 6.22 7.35 -8.96
C TRP A 54 5.71 8.67 -9.55
N ILE A 55 6.04 8.96 -10.81
CA ILE A 55 5.52 10.13 -11.51
C ILE A 55 3.99 10.06 -11.57
N ALA A 56 3.44 8.91 -11.97
CA ALA A 56 2.00 8.70 -12.02
C ALA A 56 1.34 8.87 -10.64
N GLN A 57 1.96 8.35 -9.57
CA GLN A 57 1.46 8.48 -8.20
C GLN A 57 1.40 9.95 -7.76
N PHE A 58 2.46 10.73 -7.99
CA PHE A 58 2.48 12.14 -7.62
C PHE A 58 1.50 12.99 -8.44
N ILE A 59 1.35 12.69 -9.73
CA ILE A 59 0.33 13.34 -10.57
C ILE A 59 -1.07 13.00 -10.04
N GLY A 60 -1.33 11.73 -9.70
CA GLY A 60 -2.57 11.29 -9.08
C GLY A 60 -2.94 12.10 -7.84
N HIS A 61 -2.04 12.12 -6.85
CA HIS A 61 -2.29 12.82 -5.59
C HIS A 61 -2.33 14.35 -5.74
N GLY A 62 -1.46 14.92 -6.59
CA GLY A 62 -1.35 16.36 -6.78
C GLY A 62 -2.50 16.94 -7.61
N ALA A 63 -2.78 16.36 -8.78
CA ALA A 63 -3.74 16.90 -9.73
C ALA A 63 -5.18 16.47 -9.45
N PHE A 64 -5.41 15.22 -9.02
CA PHE A 64 -6.76 14.67 -8.86
C PHE A 64 -7.26 14.69 -7.41
N GLU A 65 -6.40 14.41 -6.43
CA GLU A 65 -6.82 14.36 -5.02
C GLU A 65 -6.61 15.67 -4.25
N GLY A 66 -5.68 16.52 -4.72
CA GLY A 66 -5.34 17.80 -4.08
C GLY A 66 -4.87 17.64 -2.63
N ARG A 67 -4.26 16.50 -2.28
CA ARG A 67 -3.77 16.17 -0.93
C ARG A 67 -2.30 15.83 -0.99
N ALA A 68 -1.57 16.17 0.07
CA ALA A 68 -0.21 15.67 0.25
C ALA A 68 -0.25 14.13 0.36
N PRO A 69 0.60 13.41 -0.36
CA PRO A 69 0.77 11.97 -0.20
C PRO A 69 1.07 11.60 1.26
N ALA A 70 0.50 10.50 1.74
CA ALA A 70 0.78 9.95 3.09
C ALA A 70 2.29 9.69 3.34
N LEU A 71 3.05 9.56 2.25
CA LEU A 71 4.51 9.47 2.26
C LEU A 71 5.20 10.62 3.00
N PHE A 72 4.63 11.84 2.97
CA PHE A 72 5.21 13.00 3.66
C PHE A 72 4.92 13.01 5.17
N GLU A 73 3.93 12.25 5.64
CA GLU A 73 3.60 12.14 7.06
C GLU A 73 4.37 10.99 7.70
N ASN A 74 4.34 9.82 7.06
CA ASN A 74 5.00 8.62 7.55
C ASN A 74 5.40 7.69 6.39
N LEU A 75 6.56 7.97 5.78
CA LEU A 75 7.10 7.22 4.64
C LEU A 75 7.23 5.71 4.92
N HIS A 76 7.74 5.35 6.10
CA HIS A 76 8.00 3.94 6.43
C HIS A 76 6.69 3.16 6.53
N MET A 77 5.70 3.66 7.25
CA MET A 77 4.40 2.98 7.34
C MET A 77 3.70 2.98 5.98
N ALA A 78 3.68 4.09 5.26
CA ALA A 78 3.04 4.17 3.94
C ALA A 78 3.61 3.12 2.98
N LEU A 79 4.94 2.96 2.93
CA LEU A 79 5.57 2.00 2.01
C LEU A 79 5.38 0.55 2.44
N VAL A 80 5.51 0.25 3.74
CA VAL A 80 5.44 -1.13 4.23
C VAL A 80 4.00 -1.64 4.27
N THR A 81 3.04 -0.81 4.65
CA THR A 81 1.64 -1.22 4.81
C THR A 81 0.86 -1.26 3.49
N ALA A 82 1.22 -0.44 2.50
CA ALA A 82 0.46 -0.38 1.24
C ALA A 82 0.37 -1.74 0.50
N PRO A 83 1.45 -2.53 0.34
CA PRO A 83 1.33 -3.86 -0.27
C PRO A 83 0.50 -4.84 0.56
N PHE A 84 0.52 -4.69 1.90
CA PHE A 84 -0.29 -5.53 2.78
C PHE A 84 -1.78 -5.20 2.72
N PHE A 85 -2.10 -3.91 2.55
CA PHE A 85 -3.46 -3.45 2.35
C PHE A 85 -4.08 -4.11 1.10
N GLU A 86 -3.36 -4.08 -0.03
CA GLU A 86 -3.82 -4.72 -1.26
C GLU A 86 -3.97 -6.24 -1.10
N TRP A 87 -3.03 -6.87 -0.40
CA TRP A 87 -3.09 -8.30 -0.09
C TRP A 87 -4.32 -8.68 0.73
N ILE A 88 -4.61 -7.92 1.80
CA ILE A 88 -5.79 -8.15 2.64
C ILE A 88 -7.08 -7.91 1.85
N GLU A 89 -7.13 -6.90 0.98
CA GLU A 89 -8.30 -6.65 0.13
C GLU A 89 -8.55 -7.81 -0.85
N LEU A 90 -7.50 -8.38 -1.44
CA LEU A 90 -7.61 -9.59 -2.25
C LEU A 90 -8.16 -10.76 -1.43
N LEU A 91 -7.68 -10.96 -0.19
CA LEU A 91 -8.21 -11.99 0.69
C LEU A 91 -9.69 -11.75 1.05
N PHE A 92 -10.09 -10.50 1.30
CA PHE A 92 -11.49 -10.14 1.52
C PHE A 92 -12.37 -10.50 0.32
N LYS A 93 -11.91 -10.24 -0.91
CA LYS A 93 -12.60 -10.67 -2.15
C LYS A 93 -12.73 -12.19 -2.25
N LEU A 94 -11.85 -12.95 -1.60
CA LEU A 94 -11.92 -14.41 -1.49
C LEU A 94 -12.75 -14.90 -0.27
N GLY A 95 -13.40 -14.00 0.46
CA GLY A 95 -14.25 -14.31 1.61
C GLY A 95 -13.54 -14.37 2.95
N TYR A 96 -12.29 -13.91 3.03
CA TYR A 96 -11.54 -13.86 4.29
C TYR A 96 -12.12 -12.82 5.25
N ARG A 97 -12.47 -13.22 6.48
CA ARG A 97 -12.88 -12.32 7.60
C ARG A 97 -13.85 -11.17 7.19
N PRO A 98 -15.08 -11.49 6.74
CA PRO A 98 -16.05 -10.48 6.31
C PRO A 98 -16.41 -9.46 7.41
N GLU A 99 -16.38 -9.87 8.68
CA GLU A 99 -16.59 -8.95 9.80
C GLU A 99 -15.48 -7.90 9.92
N LEU A 100 -14.22 -8.28 9.66
CA LEU A 100 -13.09 -7.36 9.70
C LEU A 100 -13.18 -6.36 8.56
N GLU A 101 -13.53 -6.84 7.36
CA GLU A 101 -13.79 -5.99 6.20
C GLU A 101 -14.88 -4.96 6.50
N ALA A 102 -16.02 -5.41 7.06
CA ALA A 102 -17.13 -4.52 7.40
C ALA A 102 -16.72 -3.43 8.40
N ARG A 103 -15.95 -3.79 9.44
CA ARG A 103 -15.41 -2.83 10.42
C ARG A 103 -14.45 -1.83 9.77
N MET A 104 -13.52 -2.30 8.94
CA MET A 104 -12.60 -1.44 8.20
C MET A 104 -13.33 -0.45 7.29
N ARG A 105 -14.28 -0.93 6.49
CA ARG A 105 -15.07 -0.09 5.59
C ARG A 105 -15.85 0.99 6.35
N LYS A 106 -16.42 0.63 7.50
CA LYS A 106 -17.08 1.59 8.39
C LYS A 106 -16.12 2.67 8.88
N SER A 107 -14.94 2.30 9.40
CA SER A 107 -13.94 3.26 9.87
C SER A 107 -13.43 4.19 8.76
N VAL A 108 -13.21 3.67 7.55
CA VAL A 108 -12.81 4.48 6.38
C VAL A 108 -13.91 5.47 6.00
N ALA A 109 -15.18 5.05 6.03
CA ALA A 109 -16.31 5.92 5.72
C ALA A 109 -16.44 7.05 6.76
N GLU A 110 -16.31 6.73 8.05
CA GLU A 110 -16.34 7.70 9.16
C GLU A 110 -15.22 8.74 9.04
N GLU A 111 -13.98 8.31 8.80
CA GLU A 111 -12.84 9.23 8.65
C GLU A 111 -12.96 10.08 7.38
N THR A 112 -13.46 9.50 6.28
CA THR A 112 -13.71 10.25 5.05
C THR A 112 -14.76 11.35 5.27
N ALA A 113 -15.84 11.06 6.00
CA ALA A 113 -16.86 12.03 6.35
C ALA A 113 -16.28 13.15 7.25
N ARG A 114 -15.48 12.79 8.25
CA ARG A 114 -14.79 13.73 9.14
C ARG A 114 -13.86 14.68 8.38
N VAL A 115 -13.04 14.15 7.47
CA VAL A 115 -12.14 14.95 6.62
C VAL A 115 -12.92 15.90 5.72
N LYS A 116 -14.03 15.45 5.12
CA LYS A 116 -14.92 16.31 4.32
C LYS A 116 -15.54 17.43 5.15
N ALA A 117 -16.05 17.13 6.34
CA ALA A 117 -16.64 18.12 7.25
C ALA A 117 -15.61 19.17 7.73
N ALA A 118 -14.39 18.73 8.08
CA ALA A 118 -13.30 19.62 8.48
C ALA A 118 -12.89 20.57 7.33
N LYS A 119 -12.86 20.10 6.08
CA LYS A 119 -12.61 20.94 4.90
C LYS A 119 -13.73 21.98 4.69
N ALA A 120 -15.00 21.59 4.86
CA ALA A 120 -16.14 22.50 4.72
C ALA A 120 -16.13 23.62 5.78
N SER A 121 -15.85 23.29 7.05
CA SER A 121 -15.73 24.27 8.12
C SER A 121 -14.59 25.27 7.89
N LYS A 122 -13.40 24.80 7.47
CA LYS A 122 -12.27 25.70 7.10
C LYS A 122 -12.58 26.62 5.92
N LYS A 123 -13.41 26.18 4.97
CA LYS A 123 -13.85 27.02 3.85
C LYS A 123 -14.79 28.14 4.33
N ASN A 124 -15.71 27.82 5.24
CA ASN A 124 -16.68 28.79 5.77
C ASN A 124 -16.04 29.81 6.73
N GLY A 125 -15.07 29.40 7.55
CA GLY A 125 -14.37 30.32 8.47
C GLY A 125 -13.34 31.25 7.82
N LYS A 126 -13.03 31.07 6.52
CA LYS A 126 -12.22 32.02 5.73
C LYS A 126 -13.07 33.01 4.93
N ALA A 127 -14.39 32.84 4.91
CA ALA A 127 -15.34 33.70 4.22
C ALA A 127 -16.00 34.73 5.16
N GLN A 128 -15.50 34.84 6.39
CA GLN A 128 -15.97 35.77 7.42
C GLN A 128 -14.82 36.67 7.87
#